data_AF-A0A2U3KHG3-F1
#
_entry.id   AF-A0A2U3KHG3-F1
#
_cell.length_a   1.000
_cell.length_b   1.000
_cell.length_c   1.000
_cell.angle_alpha   90.00
_cell.angle_beta   90.00
_cell.angle_gamma   90.00
#
_symmetry.space_group_name_H-M   'P 1'
#
loop_
_entity.id
_entity.type
_entity.pdbx_description
1 polymer ?
#
loop_
_entity_poly.entity_id
_entity_poly.type
_entity_poly.pdbx_seq_one_letter_code
_entity_poly.pdbx_strand_id
1 'polypeptide(L)'
;MLKPSPIQRFIDLVRDCFAFKADDGQTFIQVPIPPGCNLPVRSPDFRDWFFFRVYAECDTVPTTNAFHAILNLLEAKGSIEDFRRIHVSLRVAYRGPALIPSQVLLDLANDQGQFVEISAGGWKTTIANNAFFQTFRSTVDLPAPKAAPAESPRPLASPTPALEILRSLLNLPSRNAWLSCLAWLLSTLRPCGPYPFLILQGPPGCGKTLAARILRCLIDPSTAPLSPIPATARDLLLLARHIGSSPSTTFPPSPRP
;
A
#
# COMPACT_ATOMS: atom_id res chain seq x y z
N MET A 1 -4.53 -46.86 -4.90
CA MET A 1 -4.54 -45.43 -4.50
C MET A 1 -4.65 -44.58 -5.76
N LEU A 2 -5.77 -43.88 -5.97
CA LEU A 2 -5.92 -42.94 -7.08
C LEU A 2 -5.02 -41.73 -6.84
N LYS A 3 -4.13 -41.40 -7.78
CA LYS A 3 -3.36 -40.14 -7.72
C LYS A 3 -4.37 -38.98 -7.72
N PRO A 4 -4.28 -38.03 -6.77
CA PRO A 4 -5.16 -36.86 -6.79
C PRO A 4 -5.01 -36.14 -8.14
N SER A 5 -6.12 -35.65 -8.67
CA SER A 5 -6.13 -34.90 -9.92
C SER A 5 -5.19 -33.69 -9.80
N PRO A 6 -4.51 -33.26 -10.88
CA PRO A 6 -3.60 -32.11 -10.84
C PRO A 6 -4.25 -30.85 -10.23
N ILE A 7 -5.54 -30.64 -10.52
CA ILE A 7 -6.32 -29.53 -9.97
C ILE A 7 -6.53 -29.64 -8.45
N GLN A 8 -6.65 -30.84 -7.89
CA GLN A 8 -6.81 -31.02 -6.45
C GLN A 8 -5.57 -30.52 -5.70
N ARG A 9 -4.36 -30.82 -6.21
CA ARG A 9 -3.11 -30.31 -5.63
C ARG A 9 -3.07 -28.79 -5.66
N PHE A 10 -3.56 -28.17 -6.73
CA PHE A 10 -3.63 -26.72 -6.84
C PHE A 10 -4.63 -26.11 -5.86
N ILE A 11 -5.76 -26.77 -5.62
CA ILE A 11 -6.73 -26.38 -4.60
C ILE A 11 -6.11 -26.47 -3.20
N ASP A 12 -5.33 -27.51 -2.94
CA ASP A 12 -4.66 -27.72 -1.65
C ASP A 12 -3.66 -26.57 -1.35
N LEU A 13 -2.93 -26.08 -2.36
CA LEU A 13 -2.00 -24.94 -2.22
C LEU A 13 -2.67 -23.64 -1.75
N VAL A 14 -3.92 -23.43 -2.15
CA VAL A 14 -4.71 -22.23 -1.79
C VAL A 14 -5.77 -22.52 -0.75
N ARG A 15 -5.72 -23.69 -0.10
CA ARG A 15 -6.70 -24.10 0.90
C ARG A 15 -6.63 -23.19 2.13
N ASP A 16 -5.41 -22.97 2.62
CA ASP A 16 -5.13 -22.24 3.86
C ASP A 16 -4.94 -20.74 3.63
N CYS A 17 -5.04 -20.28 2.38
CA CYS A 17 -5.01 -18.87 2.06
C CYS A 17 -6.35 -18.22 2.40
N PHE A 18 -6.29 -17.04 3.02
CA PHE A 18 -7.46 -16.24 3.33
C PHE A 18 -7.87 -15.41 2.12
N ALA A 19 -8.99 -15.75 1.50
CA ALA A 19 -9.55 -15.02 0.35
C ALA A 19 -10.75 -14.20 0.81
N PHE A 20 -10.81 -12.93 0.45
CA PHE A 20 -11.83 -12.01 0.92
C PHE A 20 -12.19 -10.97 -0.14
N LYS A 21 -13.39 -10.38 -0.02
CA LYS A 21 -13.86 -9.33 -0.90
C LYS A 21 -13.67 -7.96 -0.25
N ALA A 22 -12.97 -7.07 -0.95
CA ALA A 22 -12.81 -5.68 -0.54
C ALA A 22 -14.11 -4.90 -0.73
N ASP A 23 -14.19 -3.72 -0.11
CA ASP A 23 -15.35 -2.83 -0.16
C ASP A 23 -15.62 -2.24 -1.56
N ASP A 24 -14.61 -2.19 -2.43
CA ASP A 24 -14.72 -1.87 -3.86
C ASP A 24 -15.22 -3.03 -4.73
N GLY A 25 -15.43 -4.21 -4.12
CA GLY A 25 -15.89 -5.43 -4.78
C GLY A 25 -14.79 -6.31 -5.39
N GLN A 26 -13.53 -5.88 -5.36
CA GLN A 26 -12.39 -6.68 -5.81
C GLN A 26 -12.09 -7.80 -4.81
N THR A 27 -11.77 -9.01 -5.30
CA THR A 27 -11.35 -10.12 -4.43
C THR A 27 -9.84 -10.11 -4.26
N PHE A 28 -9.40 -10.21 -3.00
CA PHE A 28 -8.01 -10.33 -2.59
C PHE A 28 -7.76 -11.70 -1.98
N ILE A 29 -6.48 -12.08 -1.96
CA ILE A 29 -5.97 -13.22 -1.23
C ILE A 29 -4.79 -12.77 -0.37
N GLN A 30 -4.84 -13.11 0.90
CA GLN A 30 -3.70 -13.00 1.79
C GLN A 30 -2.85 -14.25 1.65
N VAL A 31 -1.64 -14.08 1.09
CA VAL A 31 -0.72 -15.20 0.91
C VAL A 31 0.06 -15.43 2.21
N PRO A 32 0.38 -16.70 2.55
CA PRO A 32 1.08 -17.01 3.79
C PRO A 32 2.55 -16.57 3.79
N ILE A 33 3.16 -16.42 2.60
CA ILE A 33 4.56 -16.05 2.43
C ILE A 33 4.69 -15.06 1.26
N PRO A 34 5.25 -13.85 1.52
CA PRO A 34 5.54 -13.29 2.84
C PRO A 34 4.25 -12.99 3.64
N PRO A 35 4.28 -13.05 4.99
CA PRO A 35 3.11 -12.77 5.81
C PRO A 35 2.60 -11.34 5.63
N GLY A 36 1.29 -11.14 5.71
CA GLY A 36 0.66 -9.82 5.55
C GLY A 36 0.52 -9.36 4.09
N CYS A 37 1.00 -10.13 3.11
CA CYS A 37 0.90 -9.79 1.70
C CYS A 37 -0.51 -10.05 1.16
N ASN A 38 -1.20 -8.98 0.75
CA ASN A 38 -2.54 -9.06 0.17
C ASN A 38 -2.47 -8.73 -1.32
N LEU A 39 -2.81 -9.72 -2.16
CA LEU A 39 -2.75 -9.59 -3.61
C LEU A 39 -4.17 -9.67 -4.20
N PRO A 40 -4.52 -8.83 -5.19
CA PRO A 40 -5.76 -9.05 -5.92
C PRO A 40 -5.70 -10.39 -6.65
N VAL A 41 -6.77 -11.19 -6.57
CA VAL A 41 -6.81 -12.55 -7.15
C VAL A 41 -6.51 -12.54 -8.64
N ARG A 42 -6.98 -11.52 -9.38
CA ARG A 42 -6.70 -11.39 -10.83
C ARG A 42 -5.45 -10.56 -11.17
N SER A 43 -4.57 -10.29 -10.21
CA SER A 43 -3.34 -9.55 -10.46
C SER A 43 -2.25 -10.41 -11.11
N PRO A 44 -1.34 -9.79 -11.89
CA PRO A 44 -0.10 -10.47 -12.33
C PRO A 44 0.73 -10.98 -11.16
N ASP A 45 0.76 -10.25 -10.03
CA ASP A 45 1.54 -10.61 -8.86
C ASP A 45 1.02 -11.90 -8.20
N PHE A 46 -0.30 -12.08 -8.10
CA PHE A 46 -0.88 -13.35 -7.65
C PHE A 46 -0.56 -14.49 -8.61
N ARG A 47 -0.65 -14.25 -9.93
CA ARG A 47 -0.30 -15.26 -10.93
C ARG A 47 1.14 -15.72 -10.74
N ASP A 48 2.09 -14.80 -10.65
CA ASP A 48 3.51 -15.13 -10.53
C ASP A 48 3.80 -15.88 -9.23
N TRP A 49 3.21 -15.43 -8.11
CA TRP A 49 3.29 -16.13 -6.83
C TRP A 49 2.73 -17.54 -6.91
N PHE A 50 1.54 -17.71 -7.48
CA PHE A 50 0.87 -19.00 -7.58
C PHE A 50 1.64 -19.97 -8.48
N PHE A 51 2.13 -19.50 -9.62
CA PHE A 51 2.92 -20.31 -10.55
C PHE A 51 4.25 -20.75 -9.91
N PHE A 52 4.92 -19.85 -9.17
CA PHE A 52 6.11 -20.20 -8.41
C PHE A 52 5.82 -21.30 -7.37
N ARG A 53 4.75 -21.16 -6.60
CA ARG A 53 4.34 -22.17 -5.60
C ARG A 53 4.00 -23.52 -6.22
N VAL A 54 3.25 -23.52 -7.31
CA VAL A 54 2.92 -24.75 -8.05
C VAL A 54 4.19 -25.43 -8.57
N TYR A 55 5.11 -24.66 -9.16
CA TYR A 55 6.37 -25.22 -9.65
C TYR A 55 7.21 -25.79 -8.50
N ALA A 56 7.36 -25.05 -7.40
CA ALA A 56 8.14 -25.48 -6.25
C ALA A 56 7.59 -26.75 -5.57
N GLU A 57 6.27 -26.91 -5.50
CA GLU A 57 5.64 -28.02 -4.75
C GLU A 57 5.21 -29.20 -5.64
N CYS A 58 4.92 -28.96 -6.92
CA CYS A 58 4.40 -29.97 -7.83
C CYS A 58 5.30 -30.28 -9.04
N ASP A 59 6.42 -29.56 -9.21
CA ASP A 59 7.34 -29.67 -10.36
C ASP A 59 6.61 -29.59 -11.71
N THR A 60 5.62 -28.68 -11.79
CA THR A 60 4.78 -28.48 -12.96
C THR A 60 4.27 -27.04 -13.03
N VAL A 61 3.54 -26.71 -14.10
CA VAL A 61 2.92 -25.39 -14.29
C VAL A 61 1.43 -25.58 -14.60
N PRO A 62 0.52 -24.76 -14.04
CA PRO A 62 -0.90 -24.87 -14.34
C PRO A 62 -1.20 -24.59 -15.82
N THR A 63 -2.16 -25.31 -16.38
CA THR A 63 -2.77 -24.89 -17.65
C THR A 63 -3.63 -23.64 -17.43
N THR A 64 -3.92 -22.89 -18.50
CA THR A 64 -4.81 -21.72 -18.45
C THR A 64 -6.16 -22.05 -17.81
N ASN A 65 -6.77 -23.19 -18.18
CA ASN A 65 -8.05 -23.62 -17.61
C ASN A 65 -7.95 -23.96 -16.12
N ALA A 66 -6.89 -24.65 -15.70
CA ALA A 66 -6.68 -24.97 -14.29
C ALA A 66 -6.48 -23.70 -13.46
N PHE A 67 -5.69 -22.74 -13.96
CA PHE A 67 -5.50 -21.45 -13.28
C PHE A 67 -6.81 -20.66 -13.16
N HIS A 68 -7.62 -20.58 -14.23
CA HIS A 68 -8.93 -19.93 -14.17
C HIS A 68 -9.89 -20.59 -13.18
N ALA A 69 -9.86 -21.92 -13.06
CA ALA A 69 -10.65 -22.61 -12.04
C ALA A 69 -10.23 -22.20 -10.62
N ILE A 70 -8.93 -22.01 -10.36
CA ILE A 70 -8.43 -21.50 -9.08
C ILE A 70 -8.85 -20.05 -8.82
N LEU A 71 -8.79 -19.18 -9.83
CA LEU A 71 -9.28 -17.80 -9.72
C LEU A 71 -10.76 -17.77 -9.33
N ASN A 72 -11.59 -18.52 -10.05
CA ASN A 72 -13.03 -18.58 -9.78
C ASN A 72 -13.34 -19.18 -8.39
N LEU A 73 -12.56 -20.17 -7.95
CA LEU A 73 -12.67 -20.74 -6.60
C LEU A 73 -12.38 -19.68 -5.53
N LEU A 74 -11.32 -18.90 -5.69
CA LEU A 74 -10.94 -17.85 -4.73
C LEU A 74 -11.96 -16.71 -4.69
N GLU A 75 -12.52 -16.33 -5.84
CA GLU A 75 -13.61 -15.36 -5.94
C GLU A 75 -14.89 -15.87 -5.25
N ALA A 76 -15.21 -17.16 -5.42
CA ALA A 76 -16.33 -17.78 -4.73
C ALA A 76 -16.09 -17.83 -3.21
N LYS A 77 -14.90 -18.24 -2.76
CA LYS A 77 -14.52 -18.23 -1.33
C LYS A 77 -14.66 -16.84 -0.72
N GLY A 78 -14.09 -15.81 -1.37
CA GLY A 78 -14.16 -14.43 -0.87
C GLY A 78 -15.57 -13.83 -0.87
N SER A 79 -16.50 -14.40 -1.65
CA SER A 79 -17.90 -13.97 -1.68
C SER A 79 -18.77 -14.68 -0.62
N ILE A 80 -18.33 -15.84 -0.10
CA ILE A 80 -19.06 -16.60 0.94
C ILE A 80 -18.91 -15.91 2.31
N GLU A 81 -17.81 -15.21 2.54
CA GLU A 81 -17.58 -14.44 3.78
C GLU A 81 -18.34 -13.10 3.77
N ASP A 82 -19.66 -13.21 3.77
CA ASP A 82 -20.58 -12.08 3.76
C ASP A 82 -20.51 -11.28 5.08
N PHE A 83 -20.74 -9.96 4.98
CA PHE A 83 -20.90 -8.93 6.03
C PHE A 83 -19.70 -8.11 6.52
N ARG A 84 -18.44 -8.54 6.35
CA ARG A 84 -17.29 -7.66 6.66
C ARG A 84 -16.79 -7.01 5.37
N ARG A 85 -17.24 -5.79 5.08
CA ARG A 85 -16.60 -4.96 4.06
C ARG A 85 -15.17 -4.67 4.53
N ILE A 86 -14.19 -5.40 3.99
CA ILE A 86 -12.79 -5.19 4.30
C ILE A 86 -12.29 -4.04 3.43
N HIS A 87 -11.88 -2.95 4.06
CA HIS A 87 -11.19 -1.88 3.35
C HIS A 87 -9.73 -2.27 3.16
N VAL A 88 -9.28 -2.33 1.90
CA VAL A 88 -7.87 -2.56 1.57
C VAL A 88 -7.22 -1.21 1.29
N SER A 89 -6.36 -0.79 2.19
CA SER A 89 -5.54 0.40 2.02
C SER A 89 -4.30 0.09 1.20
N LEU A 90 -3.57 1.12 0.80
CA LEU A 90 -2.36 0.96 0.00
C LEU A 90 -1.14 1.13 0.89
N ARG A 91 -0.73 2.38 1.16
CA ARG A 91 0.36 2.67 2.10
C ARG A 91 -0.11 3.18 3.46
N VAL A 92 -1.20 3.95 3.46
CA VAL A 92 -1.74 4.60 4.64
C VAL A 92 -3.18 4.16 4.85
N ALA A 93 -3.50 3.77 6.08
CA ALA A 93 -4.85 3.50 6.54
C ALA A 93 -5.16 4.34 7.78
N TYR A 94 -6.38 4.24 8.29
CA TYR A 94 -6.80 5.00 9.47
C TYR A 94 -7.85 4.25 10.27
N ARG A 95 -8.03 4.69 11.52
CA ARG A 95 -9.14 4.28 12.37
C ARG A 95 -9.88 5.50 12.90
N GLY A 96 -11.18 5.31 13.17
CA GLY A 96 -12.06 6.38 13.64
C GLY A 96 -12.64 7.23 12.50
N PRO A 97 -13.14 8.44 12.81
CA PRO A 97 -13.78 9.31 11.83
C PRO A 97 -12.82 9.72 10.70
N ALA A 98 -13.31 9.64 9.46
CA ALA A 98 -12.54 9.96 8.25
C ALA A 98 -11.89 11.36 8.26
N LEU A 99 -12.60 12.38 8.75
CA LEU A 99 -12.11 13.76 8.77
C LEU A 99 -11.03 14.01 9.83
N ILE A 100 -11.15 13.33 10.97
CA ILE A 100 -10.24 13.46 12.13
C ILE A 100 -10.03 12.05 12.68
N PRO A 101 -9.09 11.29 12.09
CA PRO A 101 -8.86 9.92 12.51
C PRO A 101 -8.29 9.89 13.93
N SER A 102 -8.69 8.88 14.71
CA SER A 102 -8.08 8.63 16.01
C SER A 102 -6.69 8.02 15.87
N GLN A 103 -6.48 7.28 14.78
CA GLN A 103 -5.20 6.64 14.46
C GLN A 103 -4.92 6.69 12.96
N VAL A 104 -3.66 6.91 12.61
CA VAL A 104 -3.10 6.71 11.27
C VAL A 104 -2.26 5.45 11.30
N LEU A 105 -2.42 4.61 10.29
CA LEU A 105 -1.69 3.36 10.14
C LEU A 105 -0.77 3.50 8.92
N LEU A 106 0.54 3.34 9.10
CA LEU A 106 1.51 3.40 8.02
C LEU A 106 2.10 2.01 7.80
N ASP A 107 1.79 1.41 6.66
CA ASP A 107 2.35 0.12 6.26
C ASP A 107 3.88 0.23 6.08
N LEU A 108 4.63 -0.68 6.71
CA LEU A 108 6.06 -0.76 6.51
C LEU A 108 6.39 -1.58 5.26
N ALA A 109 5.46 -2.38 4.73
CA ALA A 109 5.69 -3.38 3.68
C ALA A 109 6.95 -4.22 3.90
N ASN A 110 7.29 -4.49 5.16
CA ASN A 110 8.38 -5.39 5.48
C ASN A 110 7.91 -6.84 5.39
N ASP A 111 8.86 -7.75 5.41
CA ASP A 111 8.62 -9.19 5.33
C ASP A 111 7.88 -9.78 6.54
N GLN A 112 7.67 -8.99 7.61
CA GLN A 112 6.91 -9.36 8.79
C GLN A 112 5.43 -8.90 8.74
N GLY A 113 5.02 -8.17 7.70
CA GLY A 113 3.68 -7.60 7.60
C GLY A 113 3.37 -6.58 8.70
N GLN A 114 4.39 -5.86 9.17
CA GLN A 114 4.23 -4.86 10.22
C GLN A 114 3.77 -3.52 9.65
N PHE A 115 3.08 -2.75 10.49
CA PHE A 115 2.74 -1.37 10.25
C PHE A 115 2.90 -0.55 11.53
N VAL A 116 3.00 0.77 11.37
CA VAL A 116 3.09 1.72 12.49
C VAL A 116 1.71 2.29 12.79
N GLU A 117 1.23 2.11 14.01
CA GLU A 117 0.05 2.80 14.55
C GLU A 117 0.48 4.13 15.14
N ILE A 118 -0.05 5.23 14.61
CA ILE A 118 0.24 6.59 15.05
C ILE A 118 -1.03 7.17 15.66
N SER A 119 -0.95 7.65 16.90
CA SER A 119 -2.04 8.25 17.66
C SER A 119 -1.57 9.56 18.33
N ALA A 120 -2.49 10.30 18.94
CA ALA A 120 -2.14 11.46 19.74
C ALA A 120 -1.21 11.13 20.92
N GLY A 121 -1.23 9.88 21.42
CA GLY A 121 -0.37 9.40 22.51
C GLY A 121 1.01 8.92 22.06
N GLY A 122 1.33 8.99 20.77
CA GLY A 122 2.56 8.46 20.20
C GLY A 122 2.30 7.34 19.20
N TRP A 123 3.34 6.57 18.89
CA TRP A 123 3.29 5.53 17.87
C TRP A 123 3.86 4.19 18.37
N LYS A 124 3.44 3.10 17.74
CA LYS A 124 3.99 1.76 17.97
C LYS A 124 4.00 0.95 16.67
N THR A 125 4.98 0.08 16.51
CA THR A 125 5.01 -0.91 15.43
C THR A 125 4.25 -2.16 15.88
N THR A 126 3.32 -2.65 15.06
CA THR A 126 2.51 -3.82 15.37
C THR A 126 2.26 -4.67 14.13
N ILE A 127 1.82 -5.90 14.38
CA ILE A 127 1.19 -6.77 13.40
C ILE A 127 -0.27 -6.88 13.84
N ALA A 128 -1.24 -6.66 12.95
CA ALA A 128 -2.65 -6.82 13.30
C ALA A 128 -3.43 -7.43 12.14
N ASN A 129 -4.34 -8.35 12.48
CA ASN A 129 -5.18 -9.08 11.53
C ASN A 129 -6.36 -8.24 10.99
N ASN A 130 -6.42 -6.95 11.30
CA ASN A 130 -7.57 -6.10 11.01
C ASN A 130 -7.19 -4.82 10.23
N ALA A 131 -5.97 -4.76 9.71
CA ALA A 131 -5.53 -3.75 8.76
C ALA A 131 -4.99 -4.48 7.52
N PHE A 132 -5.59 -4.20 6.37
CA PHE A 132 -5.26 -4.86 5.11
C PHE A 132 -4.63 -3.84 4.18
N PHE A 133 -3.40 -4.12 3.76
CA PHE A 133 -2.65 -3.30 2.82
C PHE A 133 -2.40 -4.10 1.54
N GLN A 134 -2.73 -3.52 0.39
CA GLN A 134 -2.42 -4.13 -0.89
C GLN A 134 -0.91 -4.10 -1.12
N THR A 135 -0.37 -5.25 -1.46
CA THR A 135 1.04 -5.37 -1.83
C THR A 135 1.18 -5.26 -3.34
N PHE A 136 2.14 -4.46 -3.79
CA PHE A 136 2.54 -4.37 -5.20
C PHE A 136 3.98 -4.86 -5.33
N ARG A 137 4.34 -5.43 -6.48
CA ARG A 137 5.73 -5.76 -6.81
C ARG A 137 6.70 -4.58 -6.73
N SER A 138 6.20 -3.36 -6.95
CA SER A 138 7.00 -2.14 -6.87
C SER A 138 7.17 -1.62 -5.44
N THR A 139 6.36 -2.07 -4.49
CA THR A 139 6.40 -1.60 -3.10
C THR A 139 7.74 -1.96 -2.47
N VAL A 140 8.38 -0.97 -1.85
CA VAL A 140 9.61 -1.16 -1.08
C VAL A 140 9.31 -0.96 0.40
N ASP A 141 10.09 -1.62 1.24
CA ASP A 141 9.97 -1.54 2.68
C ASP A 141 10.32 -0.13 3.19
N LEU A 142 9.61 0.32 4.23
CA LEU A 142 10.02 1.44 5.06
C LEU A 142 10.82 0.91 6.25
N PRO A 143 11.88 1.61 6.67
CA PRO A 143 12.57 1.26 7.89
C PRO A 143 11.61 1.37 9.08
N ALA A 144 11.60 0.34 9.92
CA ALA A 144 10.85 0.42 11.17
C ALA A 144 11.36 1.62 11.98
N PRO A 145 10.45 2.47 12.51
CA PRO A 145 10.87 3.59 13.32
C PRO A 145 11.62 3.08 14.55
N LYS A 146 12.80 3.65 14.81
CA LYS A 146 13.58 3.35 16.01
C LYS A 146 12.79 3.91 17.20
N ALA A 147 12.43 3.04 18.14
CA ALA A 147 11.59 3.38 19.30
C ALA A 147 11.91 4.77 19.86
N ALA A 148 10.90 5.63 20.03
CA ALA A 148 10.93 6.52 21.18
C ALA A 148 10.87 5.58 22.39
N PRO A 149 11.81 5.66 23.36
CA PRO A 149 11.94 4.66 24.41
C PRO A 149 10.58 4.45 25.09
N ALA A 150 10.05 3.24 24.95
CA ALA A 150 8.94 2.77 25.75
C ALA A 150 9.37 2.95 27.22
N GLU A 151 8.51 3.57 28.04
CA GLU A 151 8.75 3.85 29.46
C GLU A 151 9.62 5.07 29.84
N SER A 152 9.89 6.01 28.94
CA SER A 152 10.38 7.32 29.40
C SER A 152 9.23 8.32 29.54
N PRO A 153 8.96 8.88 30.75
CA PRO A 153 8.10 10.05 30.92
C PRO A 153 8.73 11.34 30.31
N ARG A 154 9.77 11.19 29.49
CA ARG A 154 10.37 12.29 28.75
C ARG A 154 9.57 12.54 27.47
N PRO A 155 9.34 13.81 27.10
CA PRO A 155 8.76 14.14 25.81
C PRO A 155 9.56 13.46 24.70
N LEU A 156 8.89 13.00 23.64
CA LEU A 156 9.53 12.51 22.42
C LEU A 156 10.75 13.41 22.13
N ALA A 157 11.92 12.81 21.91
CA ALA A 157 13.10 13.57 21.50
C ALA A 157 12.69 14.51 20.36
N SER A 158 13.02 15.81 20.49
CA SER A 158 12.52 16.82 19.57
C SER A 158 12.77 16.36 18.12
N PRO A 159 11.77 16.37 17.23
CA PRO A 159 11.96 15.98 15.83
C PRO A 159 12.84 16.97 15.06
N THR A 160 13.19 18.11 15.67
CA THR A 160 13.98 19.19 15.05
C THR A 160 15.26 18.71 14.36
N PRO A 161 16.12 17.84 14.93
CA PRO A 161 17.34 17.42 14.25
C PRO A 161 17.07 16.66 12.95
N ALA A 162 16.08 15.75 12.93
CA ALA A 162 15.74 14.99 11.74
C ALA A 162 15.12 15.87 10.64
N LEU A 163 14.26 16.83 11.05
CA LEU A 163 13.65 17.79 10.14
C LEU A 163 14.69 18.77 9.56
N GLU A 164 15.69 19.18 10.33
CA GLU A 164 16.80 20.01 9.82
C GLU A 164 17.69 19.24 8.85
N ILE A 165 17.96 17.94 9.11
CA ILE A 165 18.65 17.07 8.15
C ILE A 165 17.85 17.01 6.85
N LEU A 166 16.55 16.73 6.91
CA LEU A 166 15.70 16.71 5.71
C LEU A 166 15.71 18.06 4.98
N ARG A 167 15.58 19.17 5.72
CA ARG A 167 15.65 20.52 5.14
C ARG A 167 16.98 20.78 4.45
N SER A 168 18.10 20.29 5.00
CA SER A 168 19.43 20.44 4.39
C SER A 168 19.60 19.65 3.09
N LEU A 169 18.90 18.52 2.94
CA LEU A 169 18.93 17.68 1.74
C LEU A 169 18.03 18.23 0.62
N LEU A 170 16.97 18.95 1.00
CA LEU A 170 16.04 19.58 0.06
C LEU A 170 16.54 21.01 -0.22
N ASN A 171 17.10 21.22 -1.40
CA ASN A 171 17.60 22.52 -1.87
C ASN A 171 16.46 23.55 -2.10
N LEU A 172 15.78 23.94 -1.02
CA LEU A 172 14.61 24.81 -1.02
C LEU A 172 15.02 26.27 -0.76
N PRO A 173 14.47 27.25 -1.50
CA PRO A 173 14.99 28.62 -1.52
C PRO A 173 14.58 29.47 -0.31
N SER A 174 13.57 29.04 0.46
CA SER A 174 13.01 29.86 1.54
C SER A 174 12.33 29.03 2.62
N ARG A 175 12.11 29.65 3.78
CA ARG A 175 11.31 29.07 4.87
C ARG A 175 9.88 28.75 4.43
N ASN A 176 9.27 29.58 3.58
CA ASN A 176 7.92 29.33 3.08
C ASN A 176 7.87 28.09 2.20
N ALA A 177 8.86 27.91 1.30
CA ALA A 177 8.96 26.70 0.48
C ALA A 177 9.13 25.43 1.34
N TRP A 178 9.92 25.52 2.41
CA TRP A 178 10.06 24.45 3.40
C TRP A 178 8.75 24.13 4.10
N LEU A 179 8.02 25.14 4.58
CA LEU A 179 6.72 24.93 5.24
C LEU A 179 5.67 24.34 4.29
N SER A 180 5.64 24.75 3.01
CA SER A 180 4.77 24.14 1.99
C SER A 180 5.12 22.67 1.76
N CYS A 181 6.41 22.33 1.72
CA CYS A 181 6.87 20.96 1.59
C CYS A 181 6.47 20.09 2.79
N LEU A 182 6.64 20.61 4.02
CA LEU A 182 6.20 19.93 5.24
C LEU A 182 4.68 19.75 5.30
N ALA A 183 3.91 20.79 4.96
CA ALA A 183 2.45 20.71 4.91
C ALA A 183 1.98 19.67 3.90
N TRP A 184 2.65 19.58 2.75
CA TRP A 184 2.40 18.53 1.77
C TRP A 184 2.74 17.13 2.33
N LEU A 185 3.92 16.94 2.92
CA LEU A 185 4.32 15.66 3.53
C LEU A 185 3.30 15.18 4.57
N LEU A 186 2.89 16.05 5.49
CA LEU A 186 1.86 15.72 6.49
C LEU A 186 0.52 15.39 5.83
N SER A 187 0.18 16.06 4.74
CA SER A 187 -1.05 15.79 4.00
C SER A 187 -1.03 14.42 3.29
N THR A 188 0.14 13.89 2.92
CA THR A 188 0.24 12.53 2.35
C THR A 188 -0.14 11.42 3.34
N LEU A 189 -0.08 11.71 4.64
CA LEU A 189 -0.49 10.80 5.71
C LEU A 189 -1.95 10.98 6.12
N ARG A 190 -2.69 11.90 5.47
CA ARG A 190 -4.10 12.11 5.78
C ARG A 190 -4.95 11.07 5.05
N PRO A 191 -5.88 10.42 5.75
CA PRO A 191 -6.73 9.39 5.14
C PRO A 191 -7.78 9.94 4.18
N CYS A 192 -8.11 11.22 4.31
CA CYS A 192 -9.15 11.88 3.54
C CYS A 192 -8.64 13.23 3.09
N GLY A 193 -9.06 13.60 1.87
CA GLY A 193 -8.63 14.81 1.20
C GLY A 193 -8.99 16.10 1.93
N PRO A 194 -8.50 17.24 1.42
CA PRO A 194 -7.90 17.41 0.10
C PRO A 194 -6.51 16.78 -0.01
N TYR A 195 -6.17 16.25 -1.19
CA TYR A 195 -4.85 15.69 -1.51
C TYR A 195 -4.03 16.72 -2.28
N PRO A 196 -3.22 17.56 -1.62
CA PRO A 196 -2.47 18.60 -2.31
C PRO A 196 -1.41 17.98 -3.22
N PHE A 197 -1.20 18.60 -4.39
CA PHE A 197 -0.06 18.30 -5.25
C PHE A 197 1.11 19.22 -4.92
N LEU A 198 2.34 18.69 -4.96
CA LEU A 198 3.56 19.46 -4.79
C LEU A 198 4.21 19.71 -6.15
N ILE A 199 4.36 20.97 -6.54
CA ILE A 199 5.09 21.35 -7.76
C ILE A 199 6.48 21.81 -7.36
N LEU A 200 7.51 21.09 -7.82
CA LEU A 200 8.90 21.48 -7.68
C LEU A 200 9.35 22.25 -8.92
N GLN A 201 9.65 23.54 -8.78
CA GLN A 201 10.09 24.43 -9.87
C GLN A 201 11.50 24.95 -9.63
N GLY A 202 12.24 25.19 -10.72
CA GLY A 202 13.60 25.73 -10.68
C GLY A 202 14.44 25.34 -11.91
N PRO A 203 15.62 25.94 -12.10
CA PRO A 203 16.49 25.71 -13.26
C PRO A 203 16.93 24.24 -13.43
N PRO A 204 17.30 23.79 -14.64
CA PRO A 204 17.94 22.49 -14.83
C PRO A 204 19.13 22.29 -13.86
N GLY A 205 19.31 21.08 -13.32
CA GLY A 205 20.40 20.78 -12.40
C GLY A 205 20.21 21.21 -10.93
N CYS A 206 19.14 21.92 -10.55
CA CYS A 206 18.97 22.39 -9.16
C CYS A 206 18.49 21.33 -8.14
N GLY A 207 18.43 20.05 -8.52
CA GLY A 207 18.09 18.95 -7.61
C GLY A 207 16.61 18.60 -7.47
N LYS A 208 15.70 19.14 -8.30
CA LYS A 208 14.24 18.83 -8.23
C LYS A 208 13.93 17.33 -8.23
N THR A 209 14.56 16.60 -9.15
CA THR A 209 14.40 15.15 -9.29
C THR A 209 14.89 14.40 -8.05
N LEU A 210 15.99 14.87 -7.44
CA LEU A 210 16.51 14.31 -6.21
C LEU A 210 15.54 14.58 -5.04
N ALA A 211 15.07 15.82 -4.90
CA ALA A 211 14.08 16.19 -3.90
C ALA A 211 12.80 15.37 -4.03
N ALA A 212 12.26 15.19 -5.24
CA ALA A 212 11.09 14.35 -5.49
C ALA A 212 11.33 12.89 -5.05
N ARG A 213 12.51 12.32 -5.36
CA ARG A 213 12.87 10.95 -4.94
C ARG A 213 12.97 10.82 -3.43
N ILE A 214 13.64 11.77 -2.76
CA ILE A 214 13.75 11.79 -1.29
C ILE A 214 12.36 11.83 -0.67
N LEU A 215 11.52 12.76 -1.10
CA LEU A 215 10.15 12.92 -0.60
C LEU A 215 9.29 11.67 -0.83
N ARG A 216 9.39 11.05 -2.01
CA ARG A 216 8.68 9.80 -2.31
C ARG A 216 9.17 8.65 -1.41
N CYS A 217 10.47 8.52 -1.19
CA CYS A 217 11.05 7.45 -0.37
C CYS A 217 10.68 7.55 1.12
N LEU A 218 10.37 8.75 1.63
CA LEU A 218 9.96 8.94 3.02
C LEU A 218 8.55 8.38 3.32
N ILE A 219 7.68 8.28 2.31
CA ILE A 219 6.27 7.91 2.49
C ILE A 219 5.99 6.55 1.85
N ASP A 220 6.38 6.38 0.59
CA ASP A 220 6.03 5.22 -0.21
C ASP A 220 7.16 4.90 -1.20
N PRO A 221 8.31 4.40 -0.69
CA PRO A 221 9.43 4.02 -1.52
C PRO A 221 8.99 2.96 -2.55
N SER A 222 9.50 3.10 -3.77
CA SER A 222 9.14 2.25 -4.90
C SER A 222 10.38 1.94 -5.73
N THR A 223 10.40 0.76 -6.34
CA THR A 223 11.46 0.35 -7.28
C THR A 223 11.53 1.26 -8.51
N ALA A 224 10.42 1.94 -8.84
CA ALA A 224 10.33 2.97 -9.87
C ALA A 224 9.79 4.27 -9.24
N PRO A 225 10.63 5.08 -8.55
CA PRO A 225 10.18 6.23 -7.75
C PRO A 225 9.72 7.41 -8.60
N LEU A 226 10.03 7.41 -9.90
CA LEU A 226 9.60 8.43 -10.85
C LEU A 226 9.00 7.73 -12.04
N SER A 227 7.73 8.01 -12.32
CA SER A 227 7.06 7.55 -13.52
C SER A 227 7.11 8.63 -14.60
N PRO A 228 7.24 8.24 -15.88
CA PRO A 228 7.05 9.18 -16.97
C PRO A 228 5.62 9.74 -16.94
N ILE A 229 5.46 10.95 -17.49
CA ILE A 229 4.13 11.54 -17.65
C ILE A 229 3.31 10.59 -18.54
N PRO A 230 2.11 10.17 -18.11
CA PRO A 230 1.26 9.30 -18.89
C PRO A 230 0.89 9.97 -20.21
N ALA A 231 1.11 9.28 -21.33
CA ALA A 231 0.79 9.79 -22.66
C ALA A 231 -0.71 9.65 -22.97
N THR A 232 -1.40 8.72 -22.30
CA THR A 232 -2.82 8.44 -22.53
C THR A 232 -3.62 8.41 -21.23
N ALA A 233 -4.95 8.58 -21.32
CA ALA A 233 -5.86 8.41 -20.18
C ALA A 233 -5.78 7.01 -19.56
N ARG A 234 -5.49 5.99 -20.38
CA ARG A 234 -5.26 4.61 -19.91
C ARG A 234 -3.99 4.52 -19.06
N ASP A 235 -2.91 5.17 -19.49
CA ASP A 235 -1.65 5.22 -18.72
C ASP A 235 -1.85 5.96 -17.41
N LEU A 236 -2.63 7.04 -17.40
CA LEU A 236 -2.98 7.76 -16.18
C LEU A 236 -3.80 6.88 -15.21
N LEU A 237 -4.77 6.11 -15.73
CA LEU A 237 -5.56 5.19 -14.90
C LEU A 237 -4.71 4.06 -14.31
N LEU A 238 -3.76 3.53 -15.10
CA LEU A 238 -2.79 2.54 -14.62
C LEU A 238 -1.90 3.15 -13.53
N LEU A 239 -1.37 4.36 -13.75
CA LEU A 239 -0.60 5.08 -12.74
C LEU A 239 -1.42 5.35 -11.48
N ALA A 240 -2.68 5.78 -11.58
CA ALA A 240 -3.53 6.03 -10.42
C ALA A 240 -3.78 4.76 -9.58
N ARG A 241 -3.97 3.60 -10.25
CA ARG A 241 -4.12 2.30 -9.57
C ARG A 241 -2.83 1.85 -8.88
N HIS A 242 -1.66 2.21 -9.40
CA HIS A 242 -0.35 1.87 -8.82
C HIS A 242 0.17 2.91 -7.79
N ILE A 243 -0.23 4.17 -7.90
CA ILE A 243 0.21 5.30 -7.05
C ILE A 243 -0.75 5.54 -5.88
N GLY A 244 -1.94 4.95 -5.95
CA GLY A 244 -2.75 4.71 -4.79
C GLY A 244 -3.75 5.78 -4.40
N SER A 245 -4.32 6.44 -5.40
CA SER A 245 -5.57 7.17 -5.23
C SER A 245 -6.73 6.23 -5.55
N SER A 246 -7.36 5.66 -4.51
CA SER A 246 -8.70 5.08 -4.69
C SER A 246 -9.66 6.22 -5.04
N PRO A 247 -10.33 6.20 -6.20
CA PRO A 247 -11.34 7.18 -6.55
C PRO A 247 -12.68 6.77 -5.93
N SER A 248 -12.74 6.61 -4.61
CA SER A 248 -14.03 6.52 -3.92
C SER A 248 -14.56 7.93 -3.64
N THR A 249 -14.69 8.73 -4.70
CA THR A 249 -15.53 9.94 -4.71
C THR A 249 -16.60 9.70 -5.75
N THR A 250 -17.71 9.13 -5.31
CA THR A 250 -18.99 9.29 -6.00
C THR A 250 -19.27 10.79 -6.02
N PHE A 251 -18.99 11.45 -7.15
CA PHE A 251 -19.48 12.81 -7.36
C PHE A 251 -21.01 12.73 -7.41
N PRO A 252 -21.75 13.48 -6.57
CA PRO A 252 -23.18 13.60 -6.76
C PRO A 252 -23.43 14.20 -8.15
N PRO A 253 -24.45 13.74 -8.90
CA PRO A 253 -24.75 14.31 -10.20
C PRO A 253 -25.05 15.80 -10.03
N SER A 254 -24.35 16.63 -10.81
CA SER A 254 -24.61 18.07 -10.90
C SER A 254 -26.08 18.31 -11.24
N PRO A 255 -26.78 19.23 -10.57
CA PRO A 255 -28.11 19.63 -11.00
C PRO A 255 -28.00 20.20 -12.41
N ARG A 256 -28.77 19.63 -13.35
CA ARG A 256 -28.86 20.19 -14.70
C ARG A 256 -29.46 21.59 -14.63
N PRO A 257 -29.01 22.50 -15.52
CA PRO A 257 -29.49 23.89 -15.56
C PRO A 257 -30.99 23.97 -15.85
#